data_AF-A0A841DDU5-F1
#
_entry.id   AF-A0A841DDU5-F1
#
_cell.length_a   1.000
_cell.length_b   1.000
_cell.length_c   1.000
_cell.angle_alpha   90.00
_cell.angle_beta   90.00
_cell.angle_gamma   90.00
#
_symmetry.space_group_name_H-M   'P 1'
#
loop_
_entity.id
_entity.type
_entity.pdbx_description
1 polymer ?
#
loop_
_entity_poly.entity_id
_entity_poly.type
_entity_poly.pdbx_seq_one_letter_code
_entity_poly.pdbx_strand_id
1 'polypeptide(L)'
;MFSDGFWRIARVGLVGLVLAAAVAGLVLGDAWLWAAVEWSPPVYAEFYAPDGFDTLTVATLLVAALVKAAFLWLILRAPAPGPLDRRARALRRLLYLAVAYTLVLWYPIALLPGAVDAAFQLALWTAIDVLFLLVIRWRSRVLRAAAGAMFAVELAGTANELLDELDLPELGSGGIAEPGLMLGGVAAIILTVVGQRRDGRWSRGTLAAGWSSAGVYVLGIPLGALFGRISSGDLAMLVAVDAVGLVSTVWIAATARELPAEDRPADLPPTRRVVRVTVAAVAVLPVIALIHPERTPHLTYSGWSADCYDRPAFGDLKPAEREAAFLCRARDTASGGSSMFPDDLSDQEILAYGRALCRAKERGEQEAILARAGSARPAWGADPWDLVYICPEIVGATHPELLRSTAETEAANTAFVAEENAKCRDPWPRRKGAVQATAKYFLFADGDHGYLVHDPGDETVGEAAEQAIDKLYDDNALIGVAGSAVLVGHIEDVIDLCLTVKAFRTAPPRRTAGWDQVTEVPVVSRSGRLTVPEMDGDGVGAGAPIPNLAIAGKGRYRLRVHVRVDDAGEEQHLVVVFPGASRKRLTLKP
;
A
#
# COMPACT_ATOMS: atom_id res chain seq x y z
N MET A 1 -39.95 -19.73 -5.44
CA MET A 1 -39.39 -19.48 -6.79
C MET A 1 -39.97 -18.14 -7.20
N PHE A 2 -39.13 -17.11 -7.38
CA PHE A 2 -39.63 -15.75 -7.66
C PHE A 2 -40.33 -15.69 -9.02
N SER A 3 -41.36 -14.87 -9.16
CA SER A 3 -42.06 -14.67 -10.42
C SER A 3 -41.16 -13.96 -11.44
N ASP A 4 -41.41 -14.14 -12.74
CA ASP A 4 -40.70 -13.43 -13.81
C ASP A 4 -40.80 -11.89 -13.65
N GLY A 5 -41.86 -11.40 -13.02
CA GLY A 5 -42.04 -9.99 -12.67
C GLY A 5 -40.98 -9.49 -11.69
N PHE A 6 -40.63 -10.28 -10.68
CA PHE A 6 -39.59 -9.90 -9.70
C PHE A 6 -38.22 -9.73 -10.38
N TRP A 7 -37.82 -10.68 -11.24
CA TRP A 7 -36.56 -10.60 -11.97
C TRP A 7 -36.51 -9.40 -12.92
N ARG A 8 -37.63 -9.07 -13.56
CA ARG A 8 -37.72 -7.88 -14.41
C ARG A 8 -37.53 -6.60 -13.60
N ILE A 9 -38.16 -6.48 -12.43
CA ILE A 9 -38.03 -5.31 -11.55
C ILE A 9 -36.60 -5.20 -11.02
N ALA A 10 -36.04 -6.29 -10.48
CA ALA A 10 -34.67 -6.31 -9.96
C ALA A 10 -33.65 -5.91 -11.04
N ARG A 11 -33.79 -6.45 -12.25
CA ARG A 11 -32.91 -6.14 -13.38
C ARG A 11 -32.99 -4.66 -13.80
N VAL A 12 -34.20 -4.11 -13.95
CA VAL A 12 -34.36 -2.69 -14.32
C VAL A 12 -33.88 -1.77 -13.20
N GLY A 13 -34.21 -2.11 -11.95
CA GLY A 13 -33.84 -1.33 -10.77
C GLY A 13 -32.32 -1.27 -10.57
N LEU A 14 -31.63 -2.41 -10.56
CA LEU A 14 -30.17 -2.46 -10.33
C LEU A 14 -29.38 -1.83 -11.47
N VAL A 15 -29.76 -2.09 -12.73
CA VAL A 15 -29.09 -1.47 -13.88
C VAL A 15 -29.33 0.05 -13.89
N GLY A 16 -30.55 0.48 -13.62
CA GLY A 16 -30.88 1.90 -13.49
C GLY A 16 -30.11 2.57 -12.34
N LEU A 17 -29.96 1.88 -11.21
CA LEU A 17 -29.21 2.36 -10.04
C LEU A 17 -27.73 2.58 -10.37
N VAL A 18 -27.06 1.60 -10.99
CA VAL A 18 -25.63 1.72 -11.35
C VAL A 18 -25.40 2.88 -12.31
N LEU A 19 -26.25 3.02 -13.35
CA LEU A 19 -26.12 4.11 -14.31
C LEU A 19 -26.43 5.47 -13.69
N ALA A 20 -27.46 5.56 -12.84
CA ALA A 20 -27.80 6.80 -12.14
C ALA A 20 -26.71 7.19 -11.13
N ALA A 21 -26.14 6.22 -10.42
CA ALA A 21 -25.05 6.44 -9.47
C ALA A 21 -23.77 6.91 -10.16
N ALA A 22 -23.41 6.33 -11.33
CA ALA A 22 -22.27 6.80 -12.12
C ALA A 22 -22.46 8.24 -12.61
N VAL A 23 -23.66 8.60 -13.09
CA VAL A 23 -23.98 9.98 -13.49
C VAL A 23 -23.96 10.94 -12.29
N ALA A 24 -24.46 10.51 -11.14
CA ALA A 24 -24.39 11.31 -9.90
C ALA A 24 -22.94 11.47 -9.43
N GLY A 25 -22.11 10.44 -9.55
CA GLY A 25 -20.67 10.48 -9.23
C GLY A 25 -19.92 11.56 -10.01
N LEU A 26 -20.22 11.74 -11.30
CA LEU A 26 -19.65 12.84 -12.10
C LEU A 26 -19.97 14.24 -11.56
N VAL A 27 -21.07 14.39 -10.80
CA VAL A 27 -21.49 15.67 -10.21
C VAL A 27 -20.98 15.82 -8.79
N LEU A 28 -20.94 14.72 -8.03
CA LEU A 28 -20.59 14.69 -6.60
C LEU A 28 -19.09 14.50 -6.33
N GLY A 29 -18.31 14.12 -7.34
CA GLY A 29 -16.86 13.95 -7.27
C GLY A 29 -16.39 12.51 -7.46
N ASP A 30 -15.09 12.37 -7.70
CA ASP A 30 -14.41 11.13 -8.08
C ASP A 30 -14.64 9.98 -7.09
N ALA A 31 -14.63 10.24 -5.78
CA ALA A 31 -14.87 9.23 -4.77
C ALA A 31 -16.27 8.60 -4.86
N TRP A 32 -17.28 9.37 -5.29
CA TRP A 32 -18.63 8.84 -5.51
C TRP A 32 -18.76 8.09 -6.84
N LEU A 33 -18.01 8.51 -7.87
CA LEU A 33 -17.90 7.75 -9.11
C LEU A 33 -17.24 6.39 -8.87
N TRP A 34 -16.16 6.35 -8.08
CA TRP A 34 -15.52 5.12 -7.64
C TRP A 34 -16.50 4.20 -6.92
N ALA A 35 -17.18 4.71 -5.88
CA ALA A 35 -18.12 3.91 -5.11
C ALA A 35 -19.27 3.33 -5.96
N ALA A 36 -19.73 4.08 -6.96
CA ALA A 36 -20.78 3.64 -7.88
C ALA A 36 -20.32 2.49 -8.80
N VAL A 37 -19.05 2.51 -9.23
CA VAL A 37 -18.51 1.59 -10.22
C VAL A 37 -17.86 0.38 -9.57
N GLU A 38 -17.00 0.58 -8.58
CA GLU A 38 -16.26 -0.46 -7.85
C GLU A 38 -17.04 -1.07 -6.69
N TRP A 39 -18.24 -0.55 -6.40
CA TRP A 39 -19.11 -1.01 -5.30
C TRP A 39 -18.38 -1.05 -3.94
N SER A 40 -17.41 -0.16 -3.77
CA SER A 40 -16.59 -0.02 -2.58
C SER A 40 -16.81 1.34 -1.91
N PRO A 41 -16.56 1.48 -0.60
CA PRO A 41 -16.70 2.76 0.10
C PRO A 41 -15.82 3.87 -0.50
N PRO A 42 -16.30 5.13 -0.51
CA PRO A 42 -15.52 6.29 -1.01
C PRO A 42 -14.14 6.45 -0.38
N VAL A 43 -13.94 6.03 0.87
CA VAL A 43 -12.65 6.12 1.58
C VAL A 43 -11.53 5.32 0.89
N TYR A 44 -11.85 4.26 0.14
CA TYR A 44 -10.84 3.54 -0.64
C TYR A 44 -10.35 4.37 -1.82
N ALA A 45 -11.19 5.23 -2.40
CA ALA A 45 -10.75 6.14 -3.48
C ALA A 45 -9.70 7.15 -2.98
N GLU A 46 -9.89 7.70 -1.77
CA GLU A 46 -8.94 8.63 -1.15
C GLU A 46 -7.58 7.98 -0.88
N PHE A 47 -7.56 6.68 -0.54
CA PHE A 47 -6.32 5.92 -0.38
C PHE A 47 -5.57 5.76 -1.69
N TYR A 48 -6.28 5.44 -2.78
CA TYR A 48 -5.66 5.17 -4.08
C TYR A 48 -5.31 6.44 -4.86
N ALA A 49 -6.05 7.52 -4.65
CA ALA A 49 -5.89 8.77 -5.38
C ALA A 49 -6.22 9.96 -4.46
N PRO A 50 -5.33 10.32 -3.52
CA PRO A 50 -5.56 11.43 -2.59
C PRO A 50 -5.76 12.77 -3.31
N ASP A 51 -5.16 12.93 -4.50
CA ASP A 51 -5.26 14.14 -5.33
C ASP A 51 -6.39 14.09 -6.37
N GLY A 52 -7.24 13.06 -6.34
CA GLY A 52 -8.30 12.83 -7.32
C GLY A 52 -7.86 11.99 -8.53
N PHE A 53 -8.81 11.65 -9.41
CA PHE A 53 -8.55 10.76 -10.55
C PHE A 53 -8.10 11.53 -11.79
N ASP A 54 -7.15 10.94 -12.52
CA ASP A 54 -6.77 11.46 -13.83
C ASP A 54 -7.87 11.22 -14.88
N THR A 55 -7.76 11.90 -16.02
CA THR A 55 -8.79 11.82 -17.08
C THR A 55 -8.96 10.41 -17.63
N LEU A 56 -7.89 9.61 -17.66
CA LEU A 56 -7.93 8.22 -18.12
C LEU A 56 -8.71 7.33 -17.15
N THR A 57 -8.49 7.47 -15.84
CA THR A 57 -9.20 6.71 -14.80
C THR A 57 -10.68 7.07 -14.80
N VAL A 58 -11.03 8.36 -14.87
CA VAL A 58 -12.44 8.79 -14.97
C VAL A 58 -13.11 8.20 -16.22
N ALA A 59 -12.46 8.29 -17.38
CA ALA A 59 -12.99 7.71 -18.61
C ALA A 59 -13.18 6.18 -18.49
N THR A 60 -12.24 5.50 -17.84
CA THR A 60 -12.28 4.04 -17.64
C THR A 60 -13.36 3.63 -16.65
N LEU A 61 -13.57 4.38 -15.57
CA LEU A 61 -14.69 4.19 -14.64
C LEU A 61 -16.04 4.32 -15.36
N LEU A 62 -16.19 5.28 -16.27
CA LEU A 62 -17.43 5.42 -17.05
C LEU A 62 -17.67 4.24 -18.00
N VAL A 63 -16.61 3.78 -18.69
CA VAL A 63 -16.70 2.59 -19.53
C VAL A 63 -17.02 1.35 -18.68
N ALA A 64 -16.35 1.18 -17.54
CA ALA A 64 -16.60 0.11 -16.60
C ALA A 64 -18.05 0.14 -16.09
N ALA A 65 -18.61 1.30 -15.76
CA ALA A 65 -20.02 1.44 -15.36
C ALA A 65 -20.98 0.87 -16.41
N LEU A 66 -20.75 1.20 -17.69
CA LEU A 66 -21.57 0.71 -18.81
C LEU A 66 -21.42 -0.81 -19.00
N VAL A 67 -20.20 -1.32 -18.89
CA VAL A 67 -19.90 -2.75 -19.00
C VAL A 67 -20.55 -3.53 -17.84
N LYS A 68 -20.36 -3.07 -16.59
CA LYS A 68 -20.96 -3.67 -15.38
C LYS A 68 -22.49 -3.65 -15.49
N ALA A 69 -23.09 -2.54 -15.93
CA ALA A 69 -24.54 -2.45 -16.18
C ALA A 69 -25.02 -3.47 -17.23
N ALA A 70 -24.29 -3.63 -18.34
CA ALA A 70 -24.61 -4.62 -19.36
C ALA A 70 -24.48 -6.06 -18.84
N PHE A 71 -23.46 -6.35 -18.04
CA PHE A 71 -23.28 -7.67 -17.42
C PHE A 71 -24.32 -7.98 -16.35
N LEU A 72 -24.67 -7.02 -15.50
CA LEU A 72 -25.79 -7.15 -14.55
C LEU A 72 -27.09 -7.48 -15.28
N TRP A 73 -27.34 -6.86 -16.44
CA TRP A 73 -28.50 -7.19 -17.26
C TRP A 73 -28.51 -8.66 -17.74
N LEU A 74 -27.34 -9.23 -18.04
CA LEU A 74 -27.19 -10.63 -18.45
C LEU A 74 -27.27 -11.61 -17.27
N ILE A 75 -26.73 -11.22 -16.11
CA ILE A 75 -26.72 -12.00 -14.87
C ILE A 75 -28.15 -12.13 -14.32
N LEU A 76 -28.90 -11.03 -14.26
CA LEU A 76 -30.24 -10.95 -13.65
C LEU A 76 -31.38 -11.44 -14.56
N ARG A 77 -31.08 -12.25 -15.60
CA ARG A 77 -32.15 -12.87 -16.40
C ARG A 77 -32.78 -14.04 -15.63
N ALA A 78 -34.10 -14.16 -15.75
CA ALA A 78 -34.87 -15.21 -15.09
C ALA A 78 -34.31 -16.62 -15.42
N PRO A 79 -34.28 -17.53 -14.43
CA PRO A 79 -33.92 -18.93 -14.62
C PRO A 79 -34.81 -19.59 -15.70
N ALA A 80 -34.25 -20.50 -16.52
CA ALA A 80 -35.09 -21.23 -17.46
C ALA A 80 -36.07 -22.13 -16.68
N PRO A 81 -37.36 -22.18 -17.06
CA PRO A 81 -38.31 -23.10 -16.46
C PRO A 81 -37.95 -24.54 -16.87
N GLY A 82 -38.21 -25.50 -15.98
CA GLY A 82 -38.04 -26.92 -16.28
C GLY A 82 -37.71 -27.75 -15.03
N PRO A 83 -37.89 -29.08 -15.10
CA PRO A 83 -37.59 -29.97 -14.00
C PRO A 83 -36.08 -29.97 -13.70
N LEU A 84 -35.74 -30.09 -12.42
CA LEU A 84 -34.37 -30.30 -11.96
C LEU A 84 -34.35 -31.44 -10.96
N ASP A 85 -33.41 -32.35 -11.15
CA ASP A 85 -33.04 -33.33 -10.14
C ASP A 85 -32.45 -32.65 -8.89
N ARG A 86 -32.26 -33.43 -7.81
CA ARG A 86 -31.77 -32.89 -6.53
C ARG A 86 -30.38 -32.26 -6.67
N ARG A 87 -29.51 -32.84 -7.50
CA ARG A 87 -28.11 -32.40 -7.68
C ARG A 87 -28.03 -31.12 -8.50
N ALA A 88 -28.72 -31.03 -9.62
CA ALA A 88 -28.75 -29.82 -10.45
C ALA A 88 -29.46 -28.66 -9.71
N ARG A 89 -30.43 -28.95 -8.84
CA ARG A 89 -31.03 -27.93 -7.95
C ARG A 89 -30.03 -27.40 -6.92
N ALA A 90 -29.22 -28.26 -6.32
CA ALA A 90 -28.16 -27.84 -5.41
C ALA A 90 -27.11 -26.99 -6.16
N LEU A 91 -26.64 -27.47 -7.32
CA LEU A 91 -25.67 -26.75 -8.15
C LEU A 91 -26.20 -25.37 -8.55
N ARG A 92 -27.46 -25.28 -9.03
CA ARG A 92 -28.08 -23.99 -9.36
C ARG A 92 -28.05 -23.01 -8.18
N ARG A 93 -28.37 -23.48 -6.97
CA ARG A 93 -28.40 -22.63 -5.78
C ARG A 93 -27.00 -22.13 -5.41
N LEU A 94 -26.00 -23.02 -5.44
CA LEU A 94 -24.62 -22.65 -5.14
C LEU A 94 -24.01 -21.70 -6.18
N LEU A 95 -24.30 -21.91 -7.48
CA LEU A 95 -23.87 -20.97 -8.52
C LEU A 95 -24.51 -19.58 -8.34
N TYR A 96 -25.78 -19.50 -7.95
CA TYR A 96 -26.39 -18.21 -7.60
C TYR A 96 -25.85 -17.61 -6.30
N LEU A 97 -25.43 -18.44 -5.34
CA LEU A 97 -24.74 -17.98 -4.14
C LEU A 97 -23.37 -17.39 -4.49
N ALA A 98 -22.60 -18.03 -5.37
CA ALA A 98 -21.34 -17.50 -5.90
C ALA A 98 -21.56 -16.17 -6.63
N VAL A 99 -22.60 -16.06 -7.47
CA VAL A 99 -22.98 -14.78 -8.11
C VAL A 99 -23.35 -13.71 -7.08
N ALA A 100 -24.12 -14.06 -6.05
CA ALA A 100 -24.50 -13.11 -5.00
C ALA A 100 -23.29 -12.67 -4.17
N TYR A 101 -22.35 -13.60 -3.93
CA TYR A 101 -21.09 -13.32 -3.27
C TYR A 101 -20.30 -12.27 -4.04
N THR A 102 -20.00 -12.51 -5.33
CA THR A 102 -19.23 -11.58 -6.16
C THR A 102 -19.88 -10.21 -6.28
N LEU A 103 -21.21 -10.12 -6.33
CA LEU A 103 -21.90 -8.85 -6.55
C LEU A 103 -22.15 -8.04 -5.27
N VAL A 104 -22.39 -8.70 -4.13
CA VAL A 104 -22.92 -8.02 -2.94
C VAL A 104 -22.32 -8.53 -1.63
N LEU A 105 -22.13 -9.85 -1.47
CA LEU A 105 -21.70 -10.38 -0.17
C LEU A 105 -20.21 -10.24 0.09
N TRP A 106 -19.39 -9.98 -0.93
CA TRP A 106 -17.94 -9.78 -0.75
C TRP A 106 -17.64 -8.68 0.27
N TYR A 107 -18.34 -7.54 0.22
CA TYR A 107 -18.11 -6.42 1.13
C TYR A 107 -18.40 -6.75 2.61
N PRO A 108 -19.60 -7.23 3.01
CA PRO A 108 -19.85 -7.57 4.40
C PRO A 108 -19.02 -8.77 4.89
N ILE A 109 -18.57 -9.65 3.99
CA ILE A 109 -17.68 -10.77 4.35
C ILE A 109 -16.24 -10.27 4.55
N ALA A 110 -15.79 -9.28 3.78
CA ALA A 110 -14.50 -8.62 3.98
C ALA A 110 -14.40 -7.86 5.32
N LEU A 111 -15.52 -7.64 6.03
CA LEU A 111 -15.53 -7.12 7.41
C LEU A 111 -15.30 -8.20 8.46
N LEU A 112 -15.32 -9.48 8.06
CA LEU A 112 -14.97 -10.62 8.91
C LEU A 112 -13.45 -10.90 8.79
N PRO A 113 -12.86 -11.67 9.72
CA PRO A 113 -11.47 -12.10 9.57
C PRO A 113 -11.24 -12.81 8.23
N GLY A 114 -10.10 -12.56 7.57
CA GLY A 114 -9.79 -13.09 6.24
C GLY A 114 -9.94 -14.61 6.14
N ALA A 115 -9.51 -15.34 7.18
CA ALA A 115 -9.70 -16.79 7.30
C ALA A 115 -11.18 -17.25 7.16
N VAL A 116 -12.15 -16.45 7.58
CA VAL A 116 -13.58 -16.78 7.43
C VAL A 116 -14.02 -16.70 5.97
N ASP A 117 -13.55 -15.68 5.26
CA ASP A 117 -13.83 -15.52 3.84
C ASP A 117 -13.17 -16.64 3.01
N ALA A 118 -11.88 -16.88 3.23
CA ALA A 118 -11.14 -17.95 2.57
C ALA A 118 -11.77 -19.33 2.84
N ALA A 119 -12.17 -19.63 4.08
CA ALA A 119 -12.86 -20.88 4.42
C ALA A 119 -14.24 -20.99 3.74
N PHE A 120 -14.99 -19.90 3.68
CA PHE A 120 -16.29 -19.87 3.00
C PHE A 120 -16.14 -20.13 1.50
N GLN A 121 -15.17 -19.46 0.85
CA GLN A 121 -14.85 -19.63 -0.57
C GLN A 121 -14.42 -21.06 -0.88
N LEU A 122 -13.49 -21.61 -0.08
CA LEU A 122 -13.02 -22.98 -0.23
C LEU A 122 -14.19 -23.98 -0.13
N ALA A 123 -15.07 -23.82 0.85
CA ALA A 123 -16.24 -24.68 1.01
C ALA A 123 -17.25 -24.55 -0.14
N LEU A 124 -17.51 -23.32 -0.60
CA LEU A 124 -18.43 -23.02 -1.69
C LEU A 124 -17.94 -23.64 -3.01
N TRP A 125 -16.70 -23.39 -3.40
CA TRP A 125 -16.13 -23.88 -4.65
C TRP A 125 -15.95 -25.40 -4.64
N THR A 126 -15.52 -25.99 -3.52
CA THR A 126 -15.46 -27.46 -3.36
C THR A 126 -16.81 -28.10 -3.67
N ALA A 127 -17.90 -27.54 -3.12
CA ALA A 127 -19.25 -28.06 -3.34
C ALA A 127 -19.69 -27.89 -4.81
N ILE A 128 -19.36 -26.75 -5.44
CA ILE A 128 -19.66 -26.47 -6.85
C ILE A 128 -18.93 -27.47 -7.76
N ASP A 129 -17.64 -27.69 -7.57
CA ASP A 129 -16.81 -28.56 -8.41
C ASP A 129 -17.23 -30.02 -8.37
N VAL A 130 -17.49 -30.53 -7.15
CA VAL A 130 -18.05 -31.87 -6.96
C VAL A 130 -19.37 -32.00 -7.71
N LEU A 131 -20.24 -31.00 -7.62
CA LEU A 131 -21.51 -31.01 -8.33
C LEU A 131 -21.35 -30.85 -9.84
N PHE A 132 -20.38 -30.10 -10.35
CA PHE A 132 -20.08 -30.06 -11.78
C PHE A 132 -19.67 -31.44 -12.31
N LEU A 133 -18.80 -32.15 -11.58
CA LEU A 133 -18.41 -33.52 -11.94
C LEU A 133 -19.59 -34.49 -11.95
N LEU A 134 -20.60 -34.27 -11.10
CA LEU A 134 -21.78 -35.12 -10.97
C LEU A 134 -22.92 -34.76 -11.94
N VAL A 135 -23.12 -33.48 -12.22
CA VAL A 135 -24.26 -32.97 -13.01
C VAL A 135 -23.94 -32.95 -14.50
N ILE A 136 -22.71 -32.62 -14.90
CA ILE A 136 -22.32 -32.61 -16.31
C ILE A 136 -22.23 -34.07 -16.82
N ARG A 137 -22.85 -34.35 -17.96
CA ARG A 137 -22.81 -35.65 -18.64
C ARG A 137 -21.49 -35.81 -19.39
N TRP A 138 -20.44 -36.16 -18.66
CA TRP A 138 -19.12 -36.41 -19.21
C TRP A 138 -19.13 -37.66 -20.13
N ARG A 139 -19.12 -37.46 -21.46
CA ARG A 139 -19.03 -38.56 -22.43
C ARG A 139 -17.71 -39.35 -22.37
N SER A 140 -16.67 -38.83 -21.72
CA SER A 140 -15.37 -39.47 -21.57
C SER A 140 -14.94 -39.50 -20.10
N ARG A 141 -14.59 -40.69 -19.59
CA ARG A 141 -14.03 -40.86 -18.24
C ARG A 141 -12.72 -40.10 -18.05
N VAL A 142 -11.89 -40.06 -19.10
CA VAL A 142 -10.62 -39.32 -19.09
C VAL A 142 -10.86 -37.82 -18.94
N LEU A 143 -11.86 -37.28 -19.65
CA LEU A 143 -12.19 -35.86 -19.55
C LEU A 143 -12.71 -35.50 -18.15
N ARG A 144 -13.53 -36.37 -17.56
CA ARG A 144 -14.02 -36.20 -16.19
C ARG A 144 -12.89 -36.26 -15.16
N ALA A 145 -11.96 -37.20 -15.32
CA ALA A 145 -10.79 -37.32 -14.44
C ALA A 145 -9.87 -36.10 -14.56
N ALA A 146 -9.62 -35.63 -15.78
CA ALA A 146 -8.85 -34.40 -16.02
C ALA A 146 -9.52 -33.17 -15.38
N ALA A 147 -10.85 -33.03 -15.51
CA ALA A 147 -11.58 -31.95 -14.86
C ALA A 147 -11.45 -32.03 -13.33
N GLY A 148 -11.61 -33.22 -12.74
CA GLY A 148 -11.45 -33.40 -11.30
C GLY A 148 -10.04 -33.10 -10.80
N ALA A 149 -9.01 -33.41 -11.59
CA ALA A 149 -7.63 -33.05 -11.26
C ALA A 149 -7.42 -31.52 -11.28
N MET A 150 -7.95 -30.82 -12.29
CA MET A 150 -7.81 -29.35 -12.36
C MET A 150 -8.63 -28.63 -11.29
N PHE A 151 -9.82 -29.13 -10.94
CA PHE A 151 -10.57 -28.62 -9.78
C PHE A 151 -9.80 -28.80 -8.47
N ALA A 152 -9.12 -29.93 -8.28
CA ALA A 152 -8.28 -30.12 -7.10
C ALA A 152 -7.09 -29.14 -7.04
N VAL A 153 -6.49 -28.80 -8.20
CA VAL A 153 -5.43 -27.78 -8.29
C VAL A 153 -5.98 -26.38 -7.97
N GLU A 154 -7.15 -26.03 -8.49
CA GLU A 154 -7.82 -24.76 -8.19
C GLU A 154 -8.12 -24.64 -6.68
N LEU A 155 -8.71 -25.67 -6.08
CA LEU A 155 -9.01 -25.71 -4.64
C LEU A 155 -7.75 -25.72 -3.77
N ALA A 156 -6.63 -26.27 -4.26
CA ALA A 156 -5.35 -26.18 -3.56
C ALA A 156 -4.86 -24.72 -3.46
N GLY A 157 -5.17 -23.89 -4.46
CA GLY A 157 -4.87 -22.46 -4.42
C GLY A 157 -5.71 -21.73 -3.37
N THR A 158 -7.02 -21.95 -3.35
CA THR A 158 -7.90 -21.38 -2.31
C THR A 158 -7.57 -21.91 -0.91
N ALA A 159 -7.09 -23.17 -0.81
CA ALA A 159 -6.62 -23.71 0.45
C ALA A 159 -5.30 -23.09 0.90
N ASN A 160 -4.40 -22.72 -0.02
CA ASN A 160 -3.17 -21.99 0.30
C ASN A 160 -3.49 -20.62 0.92
N GLU A 161 -4.43 -19.89 0.33
CA GLU A 161 -4.93 -18.60 0.85
C GLU A 161 -5.51 -18.75 2.27
N LEU A 162 -6.26 -19.82 2.54
CA LEU A 162 -6.74 -20.10 3.90
C LEU A 162 -5.62 -20.45 4.88
N LEU A 163 -4.55 -21.12 4.44
CA LEU A 163 -3.41 -21.44 5.29
C LEU A 163 -2.62 -20.18 5.65
N ASP A 164 -2.42 -19.30 4.67
CA ASP A 164 -1.80 -17.98 4.86
C ASP A 164 -2.57 -17.16 5.90
N GLU A 165 -3.89 -17.03 5.73
CA GLU A 165 -4.78 -16.31 6.67
C GLU A 165 -4.88 -16.93 8.08
N LEU A 166 -4.39 -18.16 8.27
CA LEU A 166 -4.34 -18.85 9.56
C LEU A 166 -2.93 -18.91 10.15
N ASP A 167 -1.96 -18.23 9.53
CA ASP A 167 -0.53 -18.27 9.88
C ASP A 167 0.02 -19.72 9.90
N LEU A 168 -0.47 -20.55 8.97
CA LEU A 168 -0.06 -21.94 8.83
C LEU A 168 0.89 -22.14 7.64
N PRO A 169 1.72 -23.20 7.65
CA PRO A 169 2.65 -23.45 6.55
C PRO A 169 1.92 -23.56 5.20
N GLU A 170 2.24 -22.64 4.29
CA GLU A 170 1.73 -22.62 2.92
C GLU A 170 2.16 -23.86 2.12
N LEU A 171 1.35 -24.21 1.12
CA LEU A 171 1.62 -25.29 0.16
C LEU A 171 2.73 -24.93 -0.85
N GLY A 172 3.17 -23.66 -0.89
CA GLY A 172 4.39 -23.24 -1.57
C GLY A 172 4.39 -21.75 -1.94
N SER A 173 5.21 -20.96 -1.25
CA SER A 173 5.42 -19.51 -1.48
C SER A 173 6.42 -19.19 -2.60
N GLY A 174 6.81 -20.19 -3.41
CA GLY A 174 7.76 -19.99 -4.51
C GLY A 174 7.09 -19.39 -5.75
N GLY A 175 7.77 -18.46 -6.43
CA GLY A 175 7.26 -17.74 -7.62
C GLY A 175 6.85 -18.61 -8.85
N ILE A 176 6.91 -19.95 -8.73
CA ILE A 176 6.41 -20.91 -9.74
C ILE A 176 5.03 -21.45 -9.35
N ALA A 177 4.70 -21.50 -8.06
CA ALA A 177 3.45 -22.10 -7.55
C ALA A 177 2.22 -21.26 -7.94
N GLU A 178 2.28 -19.94 -7.74
CA GLU A 178 1.19 -19.03 -8.06
C GLU A 178 0.77 -19.05 -9.55
N PRO A 179 1.69 -18.95 -10.53
CA PRO A 179 1.35 -19.15 -11.94
C PRO A 179 0.76 -20.53 -12.23
N GLY A 180 1.24 -21.57 -11.54
CA GLY A 180 0.75 -22.94 -11.67
C GLY A 180 -0.71 -23.08 -11.22
N LEU A 181 -1.06 -22.50 -10.07
CA LEU A 181 -2.42 -22.48 -9.52
C LEU A 181 -3.38 -21.69 -10.42
N MET A 182 -2.95 -20.52 -10.90
CA MET A 182 -3.75 -19.70 -11.81
C MET A 182 -4.02 -20.41 -13.15
N LEU A 183 -2.99 -21.02 -13.75
CA LEU A 183 -3.16 -21.86 -14.94
C LEU A 183 -4.05 -23.07 -14.65
N GLY A 184 -4.03 -23.56 -13.41
CA GLY A 184 -4.93 -24.57 -12.87
C GLY A 184 -6.40 -24.18 -13.01
N GLY A 185 -6.77 -23.01 -12.46
CA GLY A 185 -8.12 -22.44 -12.56
C GLY A 185 -8.55 -22.20 -14.02
N VAL A 186 -7.66 -21.69 -14.88
CA VAL A 186 -7.96 -21.52 -16.32
C VAL A 186 -8.30 -22.87 -16.97
N ALA A 187 -7.50 -23.91 -16.69
CA ALA A 187 -7.74 -25.23 -17.24
C ALA A 187 -9.05 -25.85 -16.71
N ALA A 188 -9.39 -25.60 -15.44
CA ALA A 188 -10.67 -26.00 -14.85
C ALA A 188 -11.86 -25.37 -15.59
N ILE A 189 -11.82 -24.06 -15.87
CA ILE A 189 -12.84 -23.36 -16.67
C ILE A 189 -12.95 -23.98 -18.07
N ILE A 190 -11.82 -24.16 -18.77
CA ILE A 190 -11.79 -24.74 -20.12
C ILE A 190 -12.42 -26.14 -20.14
N LEU A 191 -12.04 -27.01 -19.20
CA LEU A 191 -12.56 -28.37 -19.11
C LEU A 191 -14.05 -28.38 -18.80
N THR A 192 -14.51 -27.46 -17.94
CA THR A 192 -15.93 -27.28 -17.63
C THR A 192 -16.72 -26.86 -18.87
N VAL A 193 -16.25 -25.87 -19.63
CA VAL A 193 -16.90 -25.41 -20.86
C VAL A 193 -16.93 -26.51 -21.93
N VAL A 194 -15.85 -27.29 -22.07
CA VAL A 194 -15.81 -28.46 -22.96
C VAL A 194 -16.80 -29.54 -22.51
N GLY A 195 -16.92 -29.77 -21.20
CA GLY A 195 -17.92 -30.65 -20.60
C GLY A 195 -19.34 -30.19 -20.94
N GLN A 196 -19.65 -28.92 -20.69
CA GLN A 196 -20.93 -28.28 -21.00
C GLN A 196 -21.28 -28.39 -22.48
N ARG A 197 -20.32 -28.13 -23.37
CA ARG A 197 -20.50 -28.24 -24.83
C ARG A 197 -20.86 -29.67 -25.25
N ARG A 198 -20.23 -30.68 -24.64
CA ARG A 198 -20.48 -32.10 -24.98
C ARG A 198 -21.77 -32.63 -24.41
N ASP A 199 -22.21 -32.07 -23.29
CA ASP A 199 -23.50 -32.36 -22.67
C ASP A 199 -24.65 -31.84 -23.56
N GLY A 200 -24.49 -30.65 -24.13
CA GLY A 200 -25.41 -30.09 -25.13
C GLY A 200 -26.59 -29.29 -24.55
N ARG A 201 -26.74 -29.26 -23.22
CA ARG A 201 -27.77 -28.47 -22.52
C ARG A 201 -27.56 -26.96 -22.59
N TRP A 202 -26.30 -26.52 -22.62
CA TRP A 202 -25.92 -25.11 -22.56
C TRP A 202 -25.92 -24.46 -23.94
N SER A 203 -26.42 -23.23 -24.01
CA SER A 203 -26.48 -22.42 -25.21
C SER A 203 -25.10 -22.00 -25.69
N ARG A 204 -25.00 -21.63 -26.98
CA ARG A 204 -23.77 -21.04 -27.54
C ARG A 204 -23.35 -19.78 -26.80
N GLY A 205 -24.31 -19.00 -26.27
CA GLY A 205 -24.03 -17.80 -25.49
C GLY A 205 -23.34 -18.12 -24.16
N THR A 206 -23.82 -19.14 -23.43
CA THR A 206 -23.18 -19.60 -22.18
C THR A 206 -21.78 -20.14 -22.45
N LEU A 207 -21.61 -20.93 -23.51
CA LEU A 207 -20.30 -21.43 -23.90
C LEU A 207 -19.34 -20.31 -24.29
N ALA A 208 -19.82 -19.30 -25.03
CA ALA A 208 -19.02 -18.14 -25.40
C ALA A 208 -18.58 -17.35 -24.15
N ALA A 209 -19.49 -17.11 -23.20
CA ALA A 209 -19.16 -16.46 -21.94
C ALA A 209 -18.10 -17.23 -21.14
N GLY A 210 -18.17 -18.56 -21.11
CA GLY A 210 -17.16 -19.40 -20.46
C GLY A 210 -15.79 -19.34 -21.14
N TRP A 211 -15.74 -19.34 -22.48
CA TRP A 211 -14.48 -19.13 -23.22
C TRP A 211 -13.91 -17.73 -23.01
N SER A 212 -14.77 -16.70 -22.99
CA SER A 212 -14.35 -15.34 -22.67
C SER A 212 -13.79 -15.26 -21.25
N SER A 213 -14.41 -15.91 -20.27
CA SER A 213 -13.90 -15.97 -18.90
C SER A 213 -12.50 -16.58 -18.83
N ALA A 214 -12.25 -17.71 -19.50
CA ALA A 214 -10.90 -18.28 -19.58
C ALA A 214 -9.91 -17.31 -20.24
N GLY A 215 -10.34 -16.59 -21.29
CA GLY A 215 -9.52 -15.57 -21.96
C GLY A 215 -9.14 -14.40 -21.05
N VAL A 216 -10.05 -13.95 -20.18
CA VAL A 216 -9.78 -12.90 -19.19
C VAL A 216 -8.64 -13.30 -18.26
N TYR A 217 -8.72 -14.49 -17.67
CA TYR A 217 -7.66 -14.99 -16.78
C TYR A 217 -6.32 -15.19 -17.52
N VAL A 218 -6.35 -15.71 -18.76
CA VAL A 218 -5.14 -15.88 -19.57
C VAL A 218 -4.49 -14.54 -19.92
N LEU A 219 -5.29 -13.50 -20.19
CA LEU A 219 -4.79 -12.15 -20.48
C LEU A 219 -4.33 -11.43 -19.21
N GLY A 220 -4.92 -11.73 -18.06
CA GLY A 220 -4.52 -11.18 -16.76
C GLY A 220 -3.05 -11.44 -16.43
N ILE A 221 -2.51 -12.62 -16.78
CA ILE A 221 -1.11 -13.00 -16.51
C ILE A 221 -0.09 -12.09 -17.21
N PRO A 222 -0.06 -12.00 -18.56
CA PRO A 222 0.92 -11.16 -19.25
C PRO A 222 0.67 -9.67 -18.97
N LEU A 223 -0.58 -9.26 -18.74
CA LEU A 223 -0.89 -7.89 -18.35
C LEU A 223 -0.31 -7.59 -16.96
N GLY A 224 -0.55 -8.41 -15.94
CA GLY A 224 0.07 -8.23 -14.63
C GLY A 224 1.61 -8.13 -14.70
N ALA A 225 2.25 -9.01 -15.47
CA ALA A 225 3.70 -9.02 -15.63
C ALA A 225 4.27 -7.83 -16.43
N LEU A 226 3.56 -7.36 -17.47
CA LEU A 226 3.97 -6.17 -18.24
C LEU A 226 3.87 -4.90 -17.40
N PHE A 227 2.81 -4.79 -16.60
CA PHE A 227 2.50 -3.57 -15.87
C PHE A 227 3.19 -3.50 -14.50
N GLY A 228 3.50 -4.63 -13.85
CA GLY A 228 4.38 -4.63 -12.67
C GLY A 228 5.78 -4.07 -12.94
N ARG A 229 6.22 -3.98 -14.20
CA ARG A 229 7.48 -3.36 -14.61
C ARG A 229 7.37 -1.87 -14.97
N ILE A 230 6.16 -1.38 -15.23
CA ILE A 230 5.89 0.01 -15.54
C ILE A 230 5.32 0.61 -14.27
N SER A 231 6.23 1.10 -13.43
CA SER A 231 6.03 1.84 -12.18
C SER A 231 4.56 2.00 -11.73
N SER A 232 4.23 1.37 -10.60
CA SER A 232 3.07 1.62 -9.72
C SER A 232 2.02 2.62 -10.20
N GLY A 233 0.82 2.14 -10.53
CA GLY A 233 -0.40 2.93 -10.32
C GLY A 233 -1.16 3.44 -11.54
N ASP A 234 -1.45 2.59 -12.54
CA ASP A 234 -2.56 2.91 -13.44
C ASP A 234 -3.88 2.34 -12.89
N LEU A 235 -4.57 3.12 -12.05
CA LEU A 235 -5.88 2.79 -11.49
C LEU A 235 -6.90 2.41 -12.56
N ALA A 236 -6.77 2.98 -13.77
CA ALA A 236 -7.62 2.63 -14.90
C ALA A 236 -7.53 1.14 -15.24
N MET A 237 -6.34 0.54 -15.14
CA MET A 237 -6.16 -0.88 -15.40
C MET A 237 -6.86 -1.75 -14.36
N LEU A 238 -6.75 -1.39 -13.07
CA LEU A 238 -7.40 -2.11 -11.98
C LEU A 238 -8.93 -2.12 -12.18
N VAL A 239 -9.50 -0.94 -12.46
CA VAL A 239 -10.92 -0.76 -12.79
C VAL A 239 -11.31 -1.59 -14.02
N ALA A 240 -10.48 -1.61 -15.06
CA ALA A 240 -10.75 -2.38 -16.27
C ALA A 240 -10.73 -3.90 -16.00
N VAL A 241 -9.75 -4.39 -15.23
CA VAL A 241 -9.64 -5.80 -14.86
C VAL A 241 -10.83 -6.24 -14.02
N ASP A 242 -11.27 -5.44 -13.05
CA ASP A 242 -12.46 -5.74 -12.24
C ASP A 242 -13.73 -5.82 -13.09
N ALA A 243 -13.96 -4.81 -13.95
CA ALA A 243 -15.12 -4.80 -14.84
C ALA A 243 -15.14 -6.00 -15.80
N VAL A 244 -13.97 -6.40 -16.30
CA VAL A 244 -13.82 -7.57 -17.19
C VAL A 244 -13.92 -8.88 -16.40
N GLY A 245 -13.56 -8.91 -15.12
CA GLY A 245 -13.70 -10.06 -14.22
C GLY A 245 -15.15 -10.57 -14.11
N LEU A 246 -16.13 -9.67 -14.20
CA LEU A 246 -17.56 -10.02 -14.20
C LEU A 246 -18.00 -10.93 -15.36
N VAL A 247 -17.18 -11.11 -16.41
CA VAL A 247 -17.43 -12.10 -17.46
C VAL A 247 -17.57 -13.51 -16.87
N SER A 248 -16.77 -13.84 -15.85
CA SER A 248 -16.88 -15.11 -15.13
C SER A 248 -18.24 -15.23 -14.43
N THR A 249 -18.68 -14.16 -13.75
CA THR A 249 -20.00 -14.09 -13.10
C THR A 249 -21.14 -14.25 -14.10
N VAL A 250 -21.04 -13.65 -15.29
CA VAL A 250 -22.02 -13.85 -16.39
C VAL A 250 -22.09 -15.31 -16.80
N TRP A 251 -20.95 -15.99 -16.94
CA TRP A 251 -20.90 -17.41 -17.28
C TRP A 251 -21.50 -18.29 -16.18
N ILE A 252 -21.18 -18.04 -14.90
CA ILE A 252 -21.74 -18.75 -13.74
C ILE A 252 -23.26 -18.59 -13.70
N ALA A 253 -23.77 -17.36 -13.84
CA ALA A 253 -25.21 -17.07 -13.84
C ALA A 253 -25.93 -17.72 -15.04
N ALA A 254 -25.32 -17.69 -16.23
CA ALA A 254 -25.86 -18.32 -17.43
C ALA A 254 -25.90 -19.85 -17.30
N THR A 255 -24.84 -20.44 -16.73
CA THR A 255 -24.75 -21.86 -16.42
C THR A 255 -25.86 -22.28 -15.46
N ALA A 256 -26.08 -21.53 -14.38
CA ALA A 256 -27.13 -21.78 -13.39
C ALA A 256 -28.55 -21.71 -14.00
N ARG A 257 -28.78 -20.72 -14.87
CA ARG A 257 -30.04 -20.47 -15.58
C ARG A 257 -30.41 -21.61 -16.53
N GLU A 258 -29.44 -22.14 -17.27
CA GLU A 258 -29.67 -23.12 -18.36
C GLU A 258 -29.61 -24.60 -17.94
N LEU A 259 -29.40 -24.88 -16.64
CA LEU A 259 -29.37 -26.25 -16.09
C LEU A 259 -30.56 -27.20 -16.42
N PRO A 260 -31.83 -26.77 -16.63
CA PRO A 260 -32.97 -27.69 -16.75
C PRO A 260 -33.28 -28.09 -18.20
N ALA A 261 -32.48 -27.64 -19.19
CA ALA A 261 -32.80 -27.81 -20.60
C ALA A 261 -32.57 -29.26 -21.08
N GLU A 262 -33.44 -30.20 -20.72
CA GLU A 262 -33.38 -31.59 -21.20
C GLU A 262 -33.96 -31.79 -22.62
N ASP A 263 -34.76 -30.85 -23.13
CA ASP A 263 -35.57 -31.05 -24.34
C ASP A 263 -34.99 -30.50 -25.64
N ARG A 264 -33.71 -30.10 -25.69
CA ARG A 264 -33.06 -29.77 -26.97
C ARG A 264 -32.47 -31.04 -27.59
N PRO A 265 -33.01 -31.56 -28.72
CA PRO A 265 -32.31 -32.58 -29.47
C PRO A 265 -30.93 -32.03 -29.84
N ALA A 266 -29.88 -32.75 -29.47
CA ALA A 266 -28.52 -32.34 -29.74
C ALA A 266 -28.34 -32.21 -31.26
N ASP A 267 -28.25 -30.98 -31.77
CA ASP A 267 -27.75 -30.72 -33.11
C ASP A 267 -26.34 -31.29 -33.19
N LEU A 268 -26.20 -32.47 -33.81
CA LEU A 268 -24.93 -33.17 -33.98
C LEU A 268 -24.01 -32.32 -34.87
N PRO A 269 -22.90 -31.77 -34.35
CA PRO A 269 -21.92 -31.13 -35.21
C PRO A 269 -21.02 -32.20 -35.86
N PRO A 270 -20.47 -31.93 -37.06
CA PRO A 270 -19.60 -32.87 -37.76
C PRO A 270 -18.35 -33.19 -36.93
N THR A 271 -18.10 -34.47 -36.75
CA THR A 271 -16.92 -35.01 -36.07
C THR A 271 -15.66 -34.71 -36.87
N ARG A 272 -14.91 -33.66 -36.51
CA ARG A 272 -13.48 -33.58 -36.85
C ARG A 272 -12.67 -34.22 -35.72
N ARG A 273 -12.12 -35.40 -36.02
CA ARG A 273 -11.06 -36.06 -35.24
C ARG A 273 -9.75 -35.31 -35.44
N VAL A 274 -9.38 -34.42 -34.52
CA VAL A 274 -7.98 -34.16 -34.15
C VAL A 274 -7.98 -33.69 -32.70
N VAL A 275 -6.85 -33.84 -32.01
CA VAL A 275 -6.54 -33.49 -30.61
C VAL A 275 -6.77 -34.66 -29.64
N ARG A 276 -5.87 -35.64 -29.73
CA ARG A 276 -5.72 -36.73 -28.74
C ARG A 276 -4.40 -36.69 -27.97
N VAL A 277 -3.60 -35.61 -28.05
CA VAL A 277 -2.28 -35.57 -27.41
C VAL A 277 -2.03 -34.33 -26.53
N THR A 278 -2.76 -33.22 -26.70
CA THR A 278 -2.47 -31.99 -25.95
C THR A 278 -3.07 -31.92 -24.54
N VAL A 279 -4.11 -32.71 -24.23
CA VAL A 279 -4.84 -32.62 -22.94
C VAL A 279 -4.12 -33.35 -21.80
N ALA A 280 -3.28 -34.34 -22.08
CA ALA A 280 -2.53 -35.05 -21.05
C ALA A 280 -1.31 -34.26 -20.56
N ALA A 281 -0.68 -33.46 -21.42
CA ALA A 281 0.45 -32.61 -21.02
C ALA A 281 0.01 -31.46 -20.10
N VAL A 282 -1.15 -30.85 -20.37
CA VAL A 282 -1.64 -29.68 -19.60
C VAL A 282 -2.19 -30.06 -18.23
N ALA A 283 -2.72 -31.27 -18.04
CA ALA A 283 -3.29 -31.69 -16.75
C ALA A 283 -2.25 -32.31 -15.79
N VAL A 284 -1.12 -32.82 -16.30
CA VAL A 284 -0.12 -33.52 -15.49
C VAL A 284 1.06 -32.61 -15.12
N LEU A 285 1.42 -31.64 -15.96
CA LEU A 285 2.50 -30.69 -15.68
C LEU A 285 2.28 -29.83 -14.41
N PRO A 286 1.08 -29.29 -14.12
CA PRO A 286 0.85 -28.51 -12.90
C PRO A 286 0.97 -29.38 -11.65
N VAL A 287 0.48 -30.64 -11.71
CA VAL A 287 0.54 -31.57 -10.57
C VAL A 287 1.98 -32.03 -10.30
N ILE A 288 2.81 -32.23 -11.33
CA ILE A 288 4.24 -32.53 -11.15
C ILE A 288 5.02 -31.29 -10.67
N ALA A 289 4.64 -30.08 -11.10
CA ALA A 289 5.23 -28.84 -10.58
C ALA A 289 4.85 -28.57 -9.11
N LEU A 290 3.68 -29.05 -8.66
CA LEU A 290 3.26 -28.97 -7.25
C LEU A 290 3.96 -30.01 -6.35
N ILE A 291 4.47 -31.12 -6.90
CA ILE A 291 5.32 -32.06 -6.15
C ILE A 291 6.73 -31.47 -6.08
N HIS A 292 6.93 -30.56 -5.13
CA HIS A 292 8.24 -30.02 -4.83
C HIS A 292 9.15 -31.15 -4.28
N PRO A 293 10.43 -31.25 -4.68
CA PRO A 293 11.37 -32.12 -3.99
C PRO A 293 11.44 -31.69 -2.51
N GLU A 294 11.54 -32.64 -1.59
CA GLU A 294 11.61 -32.50 -0.12
C GLU A 294 12.80 -31.64 0.42
N ARG A 295 13.34 -30.73 -0.41
CA ARG A 295 14.43 -29.80 -0.09
C ARG A 295 14.02 -28.34 -0.28
N THR A 296 12.75 -28.00 -0.13
CA THR A 296 12.40 -26.58 0.00
C THR A 296 12.85 -26.11 1.38
N PRO A 297 13.70 -25.07 1.46
CA PRO A 297 14.10 -24.48 2.74
C PRO A 297 12.86 -24.10 3.54
N HIS A 298 12.83 -24.42 4.83
CA HIS A 298 11.78 -23.93 5.72
C HIS A 298 11.93 -22.40 5.83
N LEU A 299 10.96 -21.68 5.26
CA LEU A 299 10.80 -20.24 5.37
C LEU A 299 9.62 -19.99 6.32
N THR A 300 9.91 -19.58 7.54
CA THR A 300 8.85 -19.21 8.50
C THR A 300 8.39 -17.77 8.27
N TYR A 301 9.22 -16.94 7.61
CA TYR A 301 8.96 -15.53 7.37
C TYR A 301 9.31 -15.15 5.93
N SER A 302 8.36 -14.61 5.17
CA SER A 302 8.64 -13.93 3.89
C SER A 302 8.85 -12.44 4.16
N GLY A 303 9.60 -11.75 3.29
CA GLY A 303 9.79 -10.29 3.38
C GLY A 303 8.48 -9.47 3.30
N TRP A 304 7.35 -10.13 3.04
CA TRP A 304 6.00 -9.57 2.94
C TRP A 304 5.05 -10.00 4.06
N SER A 305 5.52 -10.82 5.01
CA SER A 305 4.68 -11.25 6.14
C SER A 305 4.26 -10.04 6.97
N ALA A 306 2.97 -9.98 7.32
CA ALA A 306 2.36 -8.85 8.04
C ALA A 306 3.07 -8.56 9.38
N ASP A 307 3.64 -9.59 10.01
CA ASP A 307 4.38 -9.50 11.27
C ASP A 307 5.73 -8.76 11.15
N CYS A 308 6.26 -8.57 9.94
CA CYS A 308 7.53 -7.88 9.73
C CYS A 308 7.42 -6.34 9.65
N TYR A 309 6.21 -5.79 9.65
CA TYR A 309 5.99 -4.33 9.58
C TYR A 309 6.21 -3.64 10.93
N ASP A 310 5.83 -4.28 12.02
CA ASP A 310 6.13 -3.79 13.36
C ASP A 310 7.61 -4.07 13.67
N ARG A 311 8.40 -3.00 13.76
CA ARG A 311 9.85 -3.05 14.05
C ARG A 311 10.11 -2.62 15.50
N PRO A 312 9.73 -3.41 16.51
CA PRO A 312 9.92 -3.03 17.91
C PRO A 312 11.40 -2.88 18.23
N ALA A 313 11.71 -1.96 19.15
CA ALA A 313 13.07 -1.82 19.66
C ALA A 313 13.52 -3.13 20.35
N PHE A 314 14.82 -3.42 20.29
CA PHE A 314 15.38 -4.65 20.87
C PHE A 314 14.99 -4.85 22.33
N GLY A 315 14.99 -3.78 23.15
CA GLY A 315 14.69 -3.87 24.57
C GLY A 315 13.25 -4.27 24.88
N ASP A 316 12.33 -4.14 23.93
CA ASP A 316 10.93 -4.54 24.07
C ASP A 316 10.68 -6.00 23.65
N LEU A 317 11.63 -6.61 22.92
CA LEU A 317 11.50 -7.97 22.42
C LEU A 317 11.84 -9.02 23.48
N LYS A 318 10.98 -10.04 23.59
CA LYS A 318 11.32 -11.25 24.36
C LYS A 318 12.44 -12.01 23.64
N PRO A 319 13.31 -12.74 24.37
CA PRO A 319 14.38 -13.52 23.75
C PRO A 319 13.94 -14.44 22.62
N ALA A 320 12.73 -15.03 22.72
CA ALA A 320 12.18 -15.92 21.71
C ALA A 320 11.76 -15.22 20.40
N GLU A 321 11.55 -13.90 20.42
CA GLU A 321 11.04 -13.12 19.28
C GLU A 321 12.19 -12.49 18.46
N ARG A 322 13.41 -12.48 18.99
CA ARG A 322 14.56 -11.78 18.39
C ARG A 322 15.03 -12.40 17.09
N GLU A 323 15.07 -13.73 17.01
CA GLU A 323 15.47 -14.42 15.78
C GLU A 323 14.46 -14.14 14.64
N ALA A 324 13.17 -14.06 14.96
CA ALA A 324 12.13 -13.65 14.01
C ALA A 324 12.34 -12.21 13.52
N ALA A 325 12.60 -11.27 14.45
CA ALA A 325 12.88 -9.87 14.11
C ALA A 325 14.11 -9.73 13.19
N PHE A 326 15.17 -10.53 13.42
CA PHE A 326 16.31 -10.58 12.50
C PHE A 326 15.92 -11.11 11.12
N LEU A 327 15.17 -12.21 11.04
CA LEU A 327 14.76 -12.81 9.77
C LEU A 327 13.93 -11.84 8.93
N CYS A 328 13.03 -11.09 9.58
CA CYS A 328 12.29 -10.00 8.94
C CYS A 328 13.22 -8.94 8.33
N ARG A 329 14.19 -8.44 9.10
CA ARG A 329 15.17 -7.44 8.62
C ARG A 329 16.05 -7.98 7.50
N ALA A 330 16.49 -9.22 7.62
CA ALA A 330 17.33 -9.91 6.65
C ALA A 330 16.66 -10.03 5.27
N ARG A 331 15.32 -10.19 5.26
CA ARG A 331 14.49 -10.36 4.05
C ARG A 331 13.73 -9.10 3.64
N ASP A 332 13.87 -7.99 4.37
CA ASP A 332 13.16 -6.75 4.06
C ASP A 332 13.55 -6.23 2.67
N THR A 333 12.53 -6.00 1.84
CA THR A 333 12.63 -5.32 0.54
C THR A 333 11.77 -4.06 0.49
N ALA A 334 10.98 -3.79 1.53
CA ALA A 334 10.00 -2.70 1.57
C ALA A 334 10.66 -1.32 1.63
N SER A 335 11.91 -1.25 2.12
CA SER A 335 12.72 -0.01 2.11
C SER A 335 13.30 0.36 0.74
N GLY A 336 12.91 -0.32 -0.34
CA GLY A 336 13.37 -0.05 -1.71
C GLY A 336 14.81 -0.50 -2.01
N GLY A 337 15.50 -1.09 -1.02
CA GLY A 337 16.80 -1.73 -1.17
C GLY A 337 16.68 -3.24 -1.44
N SER A 338 17.75 -3.84 -1.99
CA SER A 338 17.87 -5.29 -2.06
C SER A 338 17.92 -5.89 -0.65
N SER A 339 17.33 -7.07 -0.44
CA SER A 339 17.41 -7.79 0.84
C SER A 339 18.87 -8.11 1.25
N MET A 340 19.11 -8.37 2.54
CA MET A 340 20.47 -8.75 3.01
C MET A 340 20.85 -10.14 2.48
N PHE A 341 19.88 -11.05 2.43
CA PHE A 341 20.04 -12.43 1.96
C PHE A 341 18.99 -12.75 0.88
N PRO A 342 19.32 -13.63 -0.09
CA PRO A 342 18.36 -14.04 -1.10
C PRO A 342 17.24 -14.91 -0.51
N ASP A 343 16.09 -14.91 -1.15
CA ASP A 343 14.86 -15.57 -0.66
C ASP A 343 14.93 -17.10 -0.73
N ASP A 344 15.94 -17.67 -1.38
CA ASP A 344 16.16 -19.11 -1.50
C ASP A 344 16.95 -19.72 -0.34
N LEU A 345 17.41 -18.92 0.64
CA LEU A 345 18.05 -19.42 1.86
C LEU A 345 17.02 -19.75 2.96
N SER A 346 17.24 -20.88 3.64
CA SER A 346 16.45 -21.25 4.82
C SER A 346 16.69 -20.30 6.00
N ASP A 347 15.72 -20.24 6.91
CA ASP A 347 15.84 -19.46 8.14
C ASP A 347 17.11 -19.84 8.93
N GLN A 348 17.41 -21.14 9.01
CA GLN A 348 18.58 -21.63 9.74
C GLN A 348 19.89 -21.22 9.08
N GLU A 349 19.95 -21.17 7.74
CA GLU A 349 21.11 -20.66 7.01
C GLU A 349 21.29 -19.16 7.25
N ILE A 350 20.20 -18.38 7.14
CA ILE A 350 20.23 -16.93 7.40
C ILE A 350 20.68 -16.65 8.84
N LEU A 351 20.14 -17.34 9.84
CA LEU A 351 20.58 -17.21 11.24
C LEU A 351 22.05 -17.61 11.43
N ALA A 352 22.52 -18.65 10.73
CA ALA A 352 23.92 -19.06 10.79
C ALA A 352 24.85 -18.01 10.17
N TYR A 353 24.46 -17.43 9.03
CA TYR A 353 25.18 -16.32 8.41
C TYR A 353 25.15 -15.05 9.29
N GLY A 354 24.01 -14.70 9.88
CA GLY A 354 23.88 -13.60 10.84
C GLY A 354 24.85 -13.75 12.02
N ARG A 355 24.90 -14.95 12.64
CA ARG A 355 25.87 -15.23 13.72
C ARG A 355 27.33 -15.20 13.24
N ALA A 356 27.60 -15.51 11.96
CA ALA A 356 28.93 -15.37 11.38
C ALA A 356 29.31 -13.89 11.17
N LEU A 357 28.37 -13.07 10.69
CA LEU A 357 28.55 -11.62 10.54
C LEU A 357 28.85 -10.95 11.87
N CYS A 358 28.18 -11.35 12.94
CA CYS A 358 28.48 -10.89 14.30
C CYS A 358 29.92 -11.14 14.77
N ARG A 359 30.60 -12.15 14.22
CA ARG A 359 31.99 -12.49 14.60
C ARG A 359 33.01 -11.82 13.68
N ALA A 360 32.58 -11.30 12.54
CA ALA A 360 33.45 -10.61 11.60
C ALA A 360 33.90 -9.28 12.20
N LYS A 361 35.22 -9.07 12.24
CA LYS A 361 35.81 -7.85 12.81
C LYS A 361 36.07 -6.78 11.77
N GLU A 362 36.23 -7.20 10.52
CA GLU A 362 36.58 -6.33 9.41
C GLU A 362 35.48 -6.32 8.36
N ARG A 363 35.33 -5.18 7.67
CA ARG A 363 34.33 -5.01 6.60
C ARG A 363 34.51 -6.02 5.46
N GLY A 364 35.76 -6.34 5.11
CA GLY A 364 36.06 -7.33 4.07
C GLY A 364 35.61 -8.76 4.44
N GLU A 365 35.60 -9.10 5.73
CA GLU A 365 35.08 -10.39 6.20
C GLU A 365 33.55 -10.44 6.08
N GLN A 366 32.86 -9.35 6.44
CA GLN A 366 31.40 -9.26 6.28
C GLN A 366 30.99 -9.37 4.81
N GLU A 367 31.69 -8.65 3.93
CA GLU A 367 31.45 -8.70 2.48
C GLU A 367 31.65 -10.12 1.94
N ALA A 368 32.72 -10.81 2.35
CA ALA A 368 32.97 -12.19 1.94
C ALA A 368 31.89 -13.18 2.44
N ILE A 369 31.34 -12.95 3.63
CA ILE A 369 30.24 -13.75 4.17
C ILE A 369 28.96 -13.54 3.36
N LEU A 370 28.58 -12.29 3.11
CA LEU A 370 27.39 -11.93 2.34
C LEU A 370 27.50 -12.40 0.88
N ALA A 371 28.67 -12.25 0.26
CA ALA A 371 28.92 -12.74 -1.10
C ALA A 371 28.79 -14.27 -1.18
N ARG A 372 29.28 -15.00 -0.17
CA ARG A 372 29.11 -16.47 -0.08
C ARG A 372 27.65 -16.87 0.10
N ALA A 373 26.88 -16.04 0.81
CA ALA A 373 25.45 -16.24 1.00
C ALA A 373 24.61 -15.82 -0.22
N GLY A 374 25.23 -15.36 -1.31
CA GLY A 374 24.50 -14.94 -2.52
C GLY A 374 23.77 -13.60 -2.38
N SER A 375 24.14 -12.78 -1.40
CA SER A 375 23.56 -11.43 -1.23
C SER A 375 23.73 -10.60 -2.50
N ALA A 376 22.70 -9.85 -2.88
CA ALA A 376 22.76 -8.90 -3.98
C ALA A 376 23.54 -7.62 -3.63
N ARG A 377 23.84 -7.40 -2.33
CA ARG A 377 24.50 -6.19 -1.82
C ARG A 377 25.67 -6.48 -0.86
N PRO A 378 26.64 -7.35 -1.23
CA PRO A 378 27.67 -7.79 -0.29
C PRO A 378 28.57 -6.65 0.22
N ALA A 379 28.82 -5.63 -0.61
CA ALA A 379 29.66 -4.49 -0.26
C ALA A 379 29.05 -3.56 0.81
N TRP A 380 27.74 -3.66 1.06
CA TRP A 380 27.06 -2.84 2.07
C TRP A 380 27.39 -3.33 3.49
N GLY A 381 27.74 -4.61 3.66
CA GLY A 381 27.95 -5.19 4.99
C GLY A 381 26.64 -5.43 5.72
N ALA A 382 26.71 -5.60 7.04
CA ALA A 382 25.54 -5.73 7.91
C ALA A 382 25.58 -4.65 8.99
N ASP A 383 24.49 -3.89 9.11
CA ASP A 383 24.40 -2.80 10.07
C ASP A 383 24.25 -3.32 11.50
N PRO A 384 24.86 -2.66 12.51
CA PRO A 384 24.69 -3.03 13.91
C PRO A 384 23.22 -3.10 14.34
N TRP A 385 22.37 -2.24 13.78
CA TRP A 385 20.92 -2.21 13.99
C TRP A 385 20.21 -3.50 13.56
N ASP A 386 20.75 -4.23 12.58
CA ASP A 386 20.22 -5.52 12.17
C ASP A 386 20.80 -6.65 13.04
N LEU A 387 22.10 -6.59 13.33
CA LEU A 387 22.78 -7.64 14.07
C LEU A 387 22.42 -7.69 15.57
N VAL A 388 21.90 -6.60 16.14
CA VAL A 388 21.55 -6.51 17.56
C VAL A 388 20.58 -7.62 17.99
N TYR A 389 19.70 -8.08 17.10
CA TYR A 389 18.73 -9.13 17.42
C TYR A 389 19.36 -10.52 17.56
N ILE A 390 20.49 -10.80 16.90
CA ILE A 390 21.18 -12.09 16.97
C ILE A 390 22.35 -12.10 17.95
N CYS A 391 23.08 -11.00 18.08
CA CYS A 391 24.28 -10.92 18.92
C CYS A 391 24.32 -9.65 19.77
N PRO A 392 23.33 -9.47 20.66
CA PRO A 392 23.21 -8.25 21.44
C PRO A 392 24.41 -8.00 22.36
N GLU A 393 25.11 -9.04 22.81
CA GLU A 393 26.29 -8.88 23.67
C GLU A 393 27.48 -8.28 22.91
N ILE A 394 27.61 -8.58 21.61
CA ILE A 394 28.68 -8.07 20.76
C ILE A 394 28.34 -6.65 20.33
N VAL A 395 27.14 -6.45 19.79
CA VAL A 395 26.68 -5.14 19.32
C VAL A 395 26.57 -4.15 20.48
N GLY A 396 26.00 -4.57 21.60
CA GLY A 396 25.81 -3.72 22.78
C GLY A 396 27.11 -3.32 23.48
N ALA A 397 28.23 -4.00 23.22
CA ALA A 397 29.53 -3.59 23.75
C ALA A 397 30.03 -2.28 23.10
N THR A 398 29.66 -2.02 21.84
CA THR A 398 30.02 -0.80 21.11
C THR A 398 28.84 0.16 20.94
N HIS A 399 27.61 -0.36 20.92
CA HIS A 399 26.36 0.36 20.66
C HIS A 399 25.30 0.04 21.74
N PRO A 400 25.54 0.39 23.02
CA PRO A 400 24.62 0.08 24.12
C PRO A 400 23.23 0.73 23.95
N GLU A 401 23.12 1.82 23.17
CA GLU A 401 21.87 2.48 22.83
C GLU A 401 20.90 1.56 22.07
N LEU A 402 21.41 0.61 21.28
CA LEU A 402 20.59 -0.32 20.50
C LEU A 402 19.89 -1.37 21.35
N LEU A 403 20.33 -1.54 22.61
CA LEU A 403 19.71 -2.48 23.55
C LEU A 403 18.54 -1.89 24.32
N ARG A 404 18.30 -0.58 24.18
CA ARG A 404 17.26 0.13 24.93
C ARG A 404 15.87 -0.32 24.47
N SER A 405 14.94 -0.32 25.40
CA SER A 405 13.50 -0.33 25.09
C SER A 405 13.09 0.96 24.39
N THR A 406 11.92 0.97 23.76
CA THR A 406 11.33 2.19 23.19
C THR A 406 11.20 3.27 24.26
N ALA A 407 10.72 2.91 25.45
CA ALA A 407 10.57 3.85 26.57
C ALA A 407 11.90 4.42 27.08
N GLU A 408 12.96 3.61 27.16
CA GLU A 408 14.30 4.10 27.53
C GLU A 408 14.91 4.98 26.45
N THR A 409 14.67 4.67 25.18
CA THR A 409 15.12 5.48 24.04
C THR A 409 14.44 6.85 24.05
N GLU A 410 13.12 6.88 24.25
CA GLU A 410 12.34 8.12 24.39
C GLU A 410 12.81 8.95 25.59
N ALA A 411 13.05 8.32 26.74
CA ALA A 411 13.56 9.00 27.93
C ALA A 411 14.97 9.56 27.71
N ALA A 412 15.86 8.81 27.06
CA ALA A 412 17.20 9.26 26.72
C ALA A 412 17.18 10.40 25.70
N ASN A 413 16.33 10.32 24.67
CA ASN A 413 16.15 11.39 23.69
C ASN A 413 15.60 12.67 24.35
N THR A 414 14.60 12.53 25.23
CA THR A 414 14.06 13.66 26.01
C THR A 414 15.13 14.32 26.87
N ALA A 415 15.98 13.53 27.53
CA ALA A 415 17.09 14.05 28.34
C ALA A 415 18.14 14.76 27.48
N PHE A 416 18.50 14.19 26.32
CA PHE A 416 19.40 14.80 25.35
C PHE A 416 18.87 16.15 24.84
N VAL A 417 17.61 16.19 24.38
CA VAL A 417 16.95 17.42 23.92
C VAL A 417 16.91 18.47 25.04
N ALA A 418 16.63 18.07 26.29
CA ALA A 418 16.66 18.99 27.42
C ALA A 418 18.06 19.55 27.72
N GLU A 419 19.11 18.73 27.59
CA GLU A 419 20.50 19.15 27.74
C GLU A 419 20.91 20.13 26.63
N GLU A 420 20.61 19.82 25.37
CA GLU A 420 20.90 20.71 24.23
C GLU A 420 20.16 22.05 24.35
N ASN A 421 18.88 22.02 24.72
CA ASN A 421 18.12 23.24 25.01
C ASN A 421 18.75 24.08 26.13
N ALA A 422 19.34 23.42 27.14
CA ALA A 422 19.98 24.11 28.26
C ALA A 422 21.29 24.83 27.85
N LYS A 423 21.87 24.53 26.68
CA LYS A 423 23.02 25.27 26.12
C LYS A 423 22.58 26.59 25.51
N CYS A 424 21.40 26.64 24.91
CA CYS A 424 20.90 27.85 24.27
C CYS A 424 20.58 28.99 25.26
N ARG A 425 20.89 30.21 24.83
CA ARG A 425 20.67 31.44 25.62
C ARG A 425 19.97 32.48 24.76
N ASP A 426 19.03 33.21 25.37
CA ASP A 426 18.37 34.35 24.74
C ASP A 426 19.42 35.43 24.41
N PRO A 427 19.67 35.75 23.13
CA PRO A 427 20.67 36.74 22.73
C PRO A 427 20.22 38.18 22.99
N TRP A 428 18.98 38.39 23.47
CA TRP A 428 18.41 39.69 23.81
C TRP A 428 17.65 39.69 25.15
N PRO A 429 18.27 39.30 26.28
CA PRO A 429 17.57 38.98 27.52
C PRO A 429 16.92 40.20 28.18
N ARG A 430 17.49 41.40 27.98
CA ARG A 430 16.97 42.67 28.53
C ARG A 430 15.64 43.11 27.89
N ARG A 431 15.31 42.60 26.70
CA ARG A 431 14.10 42.99 25.97
C ARG A 431 13.16 41.80 25.85
N LYS A 432 12.14 41.78 26.70
CA LYS A 432 11.14 40.72 26.71
C LYS A 432 10.10 40.92 25.61
N GLY A 433 9.81 39.86 24.86
CA GLY A 433 8.65 39.80 23.96
C GLY A 433 7.34 39.75 24.76
N ALA A 434 6.22 40.02 24.09
CA ALA A 434 4.89 39.70 24.62
C ALA A 434 4.74 38.17 24.80
N VAL A 435 5.29 37.40 23.87
CA VAL A 435 5.63 35.98 24.04
C VAL A 435 7.05 35.75 23.51
N GLN A 436 7.74 34.77 24.07
CA GLN A 436 9.09 34.39 23.64
C GLN A 436 9.41 32.95 24.05
N ALA A 437 10.31 32.32 23.30
CA ALA A 437 10.95 31.07 23.66
C ALA A 437 12.38 31.05 23.11
N THR A 438 13.23 30.25 23.75
CA THR A 438 14.57 29.93 23.29
C THR A 438 14.72 28.42 23.39
N ALA A 439 15.13 27.79 22.29
CA ALA A 439 15.30 26.35 22.18
C ALA A 439 16.45 26.04 21.23
N LYS A 440 17.00 24.83 21.34
CA LYS A 440 17.79 24.25 20.26
C LYS A 440 16.84 23.86 19.13
N TYR A 441 17.21 24.16 17.90
CA TYR A 441 16.50 23.74 16.71
C TYR A 441 17.36 22.72 15.98
N PHE A 442 16.81 21.54 15.72
CA PHE A 442 17.50 20.44 15.06
C PHE A 442 17.12 20.39 13.58
N LEU A 443 18.09 20.17 12.72
CA LEU A 443 18.00 20.14 11.26
C LEU A 443 18.38 18.74 10.76
N PHE A 444 17.97 18.37 9.54
CA PHE A 444 18.45 17.13 8.93
C PHE A 444 19.98 17.13 8.74
N ALA A 445 20.61 15.98 9.04
CA ALA A 445 22.05 15.78 8.90
C ALA A 445 22.54 15.85 7.43
N ASP A 446 21.64 15.65 6.46
CA ASP A 446 21.96 15.67 5.03
C ASP A 446 21.78 17.06 4.37
N GLY A 447 21.67 18.12 5.19
CA GLY A 447 21.70 19.52 4.72
C GLY A 447 20.31 20.11 4.47
N ASP A 448 19.51 20.22 5.53
CA ASP A 448 18.21 20.88 5.48
C ASP A 448 18.31 22.34 5.04
N HIS A 449 17.27 22.87 4.39
CA HIS A 449 17.26 24.26 3.88
C HIS A 449 17.17 25.32 5.00
N GLY A 450 17.10 24.91 6.27
CA GLY A 450 16.84 25.72 7.44
C GLY A 450 15.49 25.40 8.08
N TYR A 451 14.80 26.41 8.62
CA TYR A 451 13.50 26.20 9.28
C TYR A 451 12.42 27.16 8.79
N LEU A 452 11.16 26.72 8.90
CA LEU A 452 10.02 27.46 8.39
C LEU A 452 9.26 28.18 9.52
N VAL A 453 9.14 29.50 9.42
CA VAL A 453 8.15 30.25 10.20
C VAL A 453 6.87 30.35 9.39
N HIS A 454 5.81 29.68 9.84
CA HIS A 454 4.58 29.52 9.05
C HIS A 454 3.30 29.61 9.86
N ASP A 455 2.18 29.75 9.14
CA ASP A 455 0.84 29.61 9.68
C ASP A 455 0.31 28.17 9.47
N PRO A 456 0.22 27.34 10.52
CA PRO A 456 -0.21 25.94 10.38
C PRO A 456 -1.69 25.78 10.03
N GLY A 457 -2.50 26.84 10.15
CA GLY A 457 -3.91 26.82 9.79
C GLY A 457 -4.18 27.35 8.39
N ASP A 458 -3.15 27.50 7.56
CA ASP A 458 -3.26 27.94 6.17
C ASP A 458 -3.13 26.76 5.21
N GLU A 459 -4.21 26.44 4.49
CA GLU A 459 -4.24 25.32 3.53
C GLU A 459 -3.23 25.48 2.39
N THR A 460 -2.78 26.71 2.09
CA THR A 460 -1.78 26.94 1.04
C THR A 460 -0.34 26.92 1.57
N VAL A 461 -0.10 26.46 2.81
CA VAL A 461 1.24 26.53 3.42
C VAL A 461 2.25 25.65 2.70
N GLY A 462 1.84 24.51 2.15
CA GLY A 462 2.71 23.62 1.37
C GLY A 462 3.28 24.32 0.14
N GLU A 463 2.40 24.81 -0.74
CA GLU A 463 2.82 25.59 -1.93
C GLU A 463 3.65 26.83 -1.56
N ALA A 464 3.31 27.49 -0.46
CA ALA A 464 4.05 28.64 0.04
C ALA A 464 5.44 28.25 0.56
N ALA A 465 5.59 27.09 1.20
CA ALA A 465 6.87 26.59 1.67
C ALA A 465 7.79 26.25 0.49
N GLU A 466 7.29 25.55 -0.53
CA GLU A 466 8.04 25.25 -1.76
C GLU A 466 8.51 26.53 -2.46
N GLN A 467 7.60 27.50 -2.64
CA GLN A 467 7.97 28.80 -3.21
C GLN A 467 8.95 29.60 -2.35
N ALA A 468 8.99 29.35 -1.03
CA ALA A 468 9.98 29.96 -0.15
C ALA A 468 11.34 29.26 -0.32
N ILE A 469 11.38 27.94 -0.48
CA ILE A 469 12.60 27.17 -0.81
C ILE A 469 13.22 27.69 -2.10
N ASP A 470 12.45 27.80 -3.19
CA ASP A 470 12.97 28.31 -4.48
C ASP A 470 13.62 29.70 -4.31
N LYS A 471 12.94 30.61 -3.60
CA LYS A 471 13.42 31.97 -3.35
C LYS A 471 14.62 32.05 -2.42
N LEU A 472 14.88 31.03 -1.60
CA LEU A 472 16.06 30.98 -0.74
C LEU A 472 17.32 30.97 -1.61
N TYR A 473 17.28 30.22 -2.70
CA TYR A 473 18.39 30.03 -3.64
C TYR A 473 18.59 31.20 -4.62
N ASP A 474 17.51 31.89 -4.99
CA ASP A 474 17.58 32.97 -5.98
C ASP A 474 18.39 34.19 -5.51
N ASP A 475 18.28 34.56 -4.23
CA ASP A 475 18.74 35.85 -3.73
C ASP A 475 19.99 35.79 -2.84
N ASN A 476 20.57 34.60 -2.58
CA ASN A 476 21.63 34.37 -1.58
C ASN A 476 21.34 35.04 -0.22
N ALA A 477 20.08 35.28 0.09
CA ALA A 477 19.65 36.09 1.22
C ALA A 477 19.45 35.24 2.50
N LEU A 478 19.62 33.92 2.40
CA LEU A 478 19.32 32.94 3.45
C LEU A 478 17.89 33.05 4.01
N ILE A 479 16.99 33.78 3.33
CA ILE A 479 15.58 33.92 3.70
C ILE A 479 14.67 33.90 2.49
N GLY A 480 13.89 32.83 2.38
CA GLY A 480 12.81 32.66 1.41
C GLY A 480 11.47 33.16 1.95
N VAL A 481 10.64 33.80 1.12
CA VAL A 481 9.32 34.33 1.56
C VAL A 481 8.25 34.07 0.51
N ALA A 482 7.17 33.41 0.93
CA ALA A 482 5.95 33.32 0.13
C ALA A 482 4.72 33.33 1.06
N GLY A 483 3.84 34.32 0.88
CA GLY A 483 2.55 34.37 1.58
C GLY A 483 2.67 34.26 3.11
N SER A 484 2.26 33.11 3.64
CA SER A 484 2.23 32.76 5.07
C SER A 484 3.44 31.97 5.55
N ALA A 485 4.41 31.72 4.67
CA ALA A 485 5.61 30.93 4.96
C ALA A 485 6.88 31.77 4.75
N VAL A 486 7.80 31.68 5.72
CA VAL A 486 9.14 32.26 5.67
C VAL A 486 10.15 31.17 6.00
N LEU A 487 10.96 30.80 5.03
CA LEU A 487 12.07 29.88 5.22
C LEU A 487 13.30 30.66 5.65
N VAL A 488 13.94 30.23 6.73
CA VAL A 488 15.15 30.85 7.29
C VAL A 488 16.27 29.81 7.20
N GLY A 489 17.20 30.01 6.29
CA GLY A 489 18.40 29.19 6.11
C GLY A 489 19.47 29.48 7.17
N HIS A 490 20.48 28.63 7.20
CA HIS A 490 21.68 28.72 8.04
C HIS A 490 22.87 29.23 7.22
N ILE A 491 23.92 29.72 7.91
CA ILE A 491 25.15 30.23 7.30
C ILE A 491 26.16 29.09 7.10
N GLU A 492 26.30 28.24 8.11
CA GLU A 492 27.20 27.09 8.10
C GLU A 492 26.43 25.80 7.90
N ASP A 493 27.08 24.77 7.37
CA ASP A 493 26.48 23.44 7.23
C ASP A 493 26.34 22.78 8.61
N VAL A 494 25.27 23.16 9.32
CA VAL A 494 24.99 22.78 10.70
C VAL A 494 23.79 21.85 10.78
N ILE A 495 23.88 20.89 11.70
CA ILE A 495 22.80 19.95 12.02
C ILE A 495 21.89 20.48 13.14
N ASP A 496 22.29 21.56 13.80
CA ASP A 496 21.51 22.22 14.84
C ASP A 496 21.91 23.69 15.03
N LEU A 497 21.03 24.48 15.64
CA LEU A 497 21.30 25.88 15.97
C LEU A 497 20.51 26.35 17.19
N CYS A 498 20.90 27.46 17.80
CA CYS A 498 20.13 28.07 18.88
C CYS A 498 19.11 29.07 18.34
N LEU A 499 17.82 28.73 18.45
CA LEU A 499 16.71 29.54 18.00
C LEU A 499 16.08 30.30 19.17
N THR A 500 16.02 31.63 19.07
CA THR A 500 15.19 32.47 19.94
C THR A 500 14.11 33.17 19.13
N VAL A 501 12.86 32.98 19.52
CA VAL A 501 11.71 33.67 18.93
C VAL A 501 11.13 34.68 19.90
N LYS A 502 10.75 35.86 19.40
CA LYS A 502 10.11 36.92 20.20
C LYS A 502 9.03 37.62 19.41
N ALA A 503 7.82 37.67 19.96
CA ALA A 503 6.75 38.50 19.40
C ALA A 503 6.62 39.82 20.17
N PHE A 504 6.48 40.94 19.47
CA PHE A 504 6.28 42.27 20.07
C PHE A 504 4.99 42.91 19.57
N ARG A 505 4.30 43.65 20.46
CA ARG A 505 3.09 44.41 20.10
C ARG A 505 3.37 45.58 19.15
N THR A 506 4.61 46.04 19.15
CA THR A 506 5.09 47.16 18.33
C THR A 506 6.49 46.85 17.81
N ALA A 507 6.87 47.43 16.68
CA ALA A 507 8.20 47.27 16.09
C ALA A 507 9.31 47.56 17.13
N PRO A 508 10.17 46.58 17.46
CA PRO A 508 11.25 46.80 18.40
C PRO A 508 12.42 47.54 17.73
N PRO A 509 13.30 48.19 18.52
CA PRO A 509 14.46 48.90 17.99
C PRO A 509 15.29 48.03 17.05
N ARG A 510 15.88 48.65 16.02
CA ARG A 510 16.81 47.96 15.12
C ARG A 510 18.12 47.70 15.87
N ARG A 511 18.60 46.45 15.83
CA ARG A 511 19.88 46.05 16.39
C ARG A 511 20.64 45.31 15.30
N THR A 512 21.67 45.95 14.78
CA THR A 512 22.53 45.39 13.74
C THR A 512 23.91 45.04 14.29
N ALA A 513 24.38 45.78 15.29
CA ALA A 513 25.64 45.52 15.97
C ALA A 513 25.70 44.12 16.61
N GLY A 514 26.77 43.39 16.27
CA GLY A 514 27.08 42.05 16.78
C GLY A 514 26.29 40.92 16.13
N TRP A 515 25.73 41.16 14.94
CA TRP A 515 25.07 40.17 14.08
C TRP A 515 25.70 40.18 12.70
N ASP A 516 25.81 39.01 12.08
CA ASP A 516 26.39 38.87 10.74
C ASP A 516 25.36 39.23 9.67
N GLN A 517 24.10 38.87 9.92
CA GLN A 517 22.98 39.17 9.04
C GLN A 517 21.77 39.66 9.82
N VAL A 518 21.11 40.71 9.32
CA VAL A 518 19.80 41.14 9.83
C VAL A 518 18.87 41.46 8.66
N THR A 519 17.79 40.70 8.55
CA THR A 519 16.84 40.82 7.43
C THR A 519 15.41 40.88 7.95
N GLU A 520 14.62 41.83 7.44
CA GLU A 520 13.21 42.00 7.79
C GLU A 520 12.29 41.75 6.59
N VAL A 521 11.37 40.81 6.72
CA VAL A 521 10.46 40.33 5.67
C VAL A 521 8.99 40.41 6.09
N PRO A 522 8.06 40.48 5.13
CA PRO A 522 6.63 40.34 5.42
C PRO A 522 6.26 38.86 5.63
N VAL A 523 5.27 38.61 6.49
CA VAL A 523 4.59 37.31 6.60
C VAL A 523 3.10 37.54 6.91
N VAL A 524 2.24 36.66 6.40
CA VAL A 524 0.79 36.72 6.63
C VAL A 524 0.36 35.57 7.54
N SER A 525 -0.42 35.88 8.57
CA SER A 525 -1.12 34.88 9.38
C SER A 525 -2.61 34.92 9.03
N ARG A 526 -3.12 33.89 8.37
CA ARG A 526 -4.52 33.75 7.94
C ARG A 526 -5.40 33.10 9.02
N SER A 527 -4.83 32.18 9.81
CA SER A 527 -5.50 31.56 10.94
C SER A 527 -5.37 32.39 12.23
N GLY A 528 -4.36 33.27 12.30
CA GLY A 528 -3.98 33.96 13.52
C GLY A 528 -2.96 33.18 14.34
N ARG A 529 -2.31 32.19 13.72
CA ARG A 529 -1.17 31.46 14.25
C ARG A 529 0.07 31.72 13.39
N LEU A 530 1.22 31.86 14.04
CA LEU A 530 2.54 31.78 13.43
C LEU A 530 3.44 30.99 14.38
N THR A 531 4.11 29.97 13.88
CA THR A 531 5.01 29.12 14.68
C THR A 531 6.19 28.64 13.83
N VAL A 532 7.10 27.93 14.47
CA VAL A 532 8.13 27.11 13.85
C VAL A 532 7.77 25.65 14.12
N PRO A 533 8.08 24.68 13.22
CA PRO A 533 7.91 23.27 13.50
C PRO A 533 8.53 22.88 14.85
N GLU A 534 7.75 22.16 15.65
CA GLU A 534 8.23 21.52 16.86
C GLU A 534 8.84 20.17 16.48
N MET A 535 9.81 19.69 17.26
CA MET A 535 10.43 18.39 17.01
C MET A 535 9.38 17.29 17.07
N ASP A 536 9.31 16.48 16.00
CA ASP A 536 8.46 15.29 15.94
C ASP A 536 9.29 13.99 15.90
N GLY A 537 8.67 12.88 15.49
CA GLY A 537 9.30 11.56 15.47
C GLY A 537 10.50 11.43 14.53
N ASP A 538 10.69 12.35 13.58
CA ASP A 538 11.83 12.38 12.67
C ASP A 538 13.09 13.04 13.25
N GLY A 539 12.98 13.66 14.43
CA GLY A 539 14.08 14.34 15.12
C GLY A 539 14.42 15.73 14.58
N VAL A 540 13.57 16.32 13.73
CA VAL A 540 13.76 17.66 13.16
C VAL A 540 12.75 18.64 13.75
N GLY A 541 13.21 19.84 14.12
CA GLY A 541 12.35 20.88 14.68
C GLY A 541 12.86 21.50 15.97
N ALA A 542 12.03 22.34 16.57
CA ALA A 542 12.35 22.98 17.85
C ALA A 542 12.27 21.96 18.99
N GLY A 543 13.36 21.81 19.74
CA GLY A 543 13.45 20.90 20.89
C GLY A 543 12.62 21.34 22.11
N ALA A 544 11.93 22.48 22.05
CA ALA A 544 11.00 22.91 23.09
C ALA A 544 9.81 23.65 22.46
N PRO A 545 8.63 23.65 23.11
CA PRO A 545 7.42 24.26 22.57
C PRO A 545 7.60 25.74 22.20
N ILE A 546 7.14 26.10 21.00
CA ILE A 546 7.26 27.45 20.46
C ILE A 546 5.92 28.19 20.59
N PRO A 547 5.85 29.35 21.26
CA PRO A 547 4.59 30.06 21.44
C PRO A 547 4.10 30.65 20.11
N ASN A 548 2.78 30.81 19.98
CA ASN A 548 2.20 31.51 18.84
C ASN A 548 2.74 32.96 18.72
N LEU A 549 3.42 33.23 17.61
CA LEU A 549 4.06 34.51 17.32
C LEU A 549 3.07 35.56 16.76
N ALA A 550 1.88 35.14 16.31
CA ALA A 550 0.82 36.02 15.80
C ALA A 550 -0.05 36.60 16.93
N ILE A 551 0.58 37.37 17.82
CA ILE A 551 -0.06 37.89 19.05
C ILE A 551 -1.23 38.87 18.84
N ALA A 552 -1.40 39.40 17.62
CA ALA A 552 -2.53 40.25 17.25
C ALA A 552 -3.63 39.49 16.48
N GLY A 553 -3.54 38.15 16.43
CA GLY A 553 -4.44 37.29 15.67
C GLY A 553 -4.19 37.34 14.17
N LYS A 554 -5.24 37.18 13.38
CA LYS A 554 -5.18 37.19 11.91
C LYS A 554 -4.67 38.53 11.39
N GLY A 555 -3.74 38.50 10.44
CA GLY A 555 -3.27 39.72 9.81
C GLY A 555 -1.86 39.64 9.24
N ARG A 556 -1.29 40.82 8.99
CA ARG A 556 0.06 40.98 8.45
C ARG A 556 1.06 41.30 9.53
N TYR A 557 2.17 40.59 9.47
CA TYR A 557 3.28 40.71 10.39
C TYR A 557 4.56 41.03 9.64
N ARG A 558 5.52 41.52 10.41
CA ARG A 558 6.91 41.71 10.03
C ARG A 558 7.73 40.75 10.84
N LEU A 559 8.59 40.03 10.16
CA LEU A 559 9.51 39.07 10.74
C LEU A 559 10.92 39.60 10.49
N ARG A 560 11.67 39.88 11.55
CA ARG A 560 13.08 40.28 11.49
C ARG A 560 13.94 39.14 12.02
N VAL A 561 14.74 38.55 11.16
CA VAL A 561 15.72 37.52 11.52
C VAL A 561 17.06 38.19 11.75
N HIS A 562 17.73 37.80 12.82
CA HIS A 562 19.13 38.10 13.05
C HIS A 562 19.88 36.78 13.13
N VAL A 563 20.97 36.66 12.39
CA VAL A 563 21.80 35.46 12.33
C VAL A 563 23.23 35.85 12.68
N ARG A 564 23.88 35.01 13.48
CA ARG A 564 25.31 35.10 13.74
C ARG A 564 25.90 33.74 14.06
N VAL A 565 27.19 33.58 13.83
CA VAL A 565 27.99 32.48 14.36
C VAL A 565 28.83 33.02 15.51
N ASP A 566 28.80 32.37 16.67
CA ASP A 566 29.62 32.79 17.80
C ASP A 566 31.06 32.27 17.73
N ASP A 567 31.91 32.71 18.66
CA ASP A 567 33.34 32.33 18.68
C ASP A 567 33.57 30.81 18.89
N ALA A 568 32.55 30.07 19.32
CA ALA A 568 32.59 28.62 19.48
C ALA A 568 32.09 27.87 18.24
N GLY A 569 31.69 28.59 17.18
CA GLY A 569 31.12 28.01 15.96
C GLY A 569 29.65 27.64 16.10
N GLU A 570 28.94 28.09 17.15
CA GLU A 570 27.50 27.82 17.30
C GLU A 570 26.69 28.92 16.59
N GLU A 571 25.83 28.49 15.67
CA GLU A 571 24.93 29.39 14.95
C GLU A 571 23.71 29.78 15.83
N GLN A 572 23.42 31.08 15.89
CA GLN A 572 22.39 31.65 16.74
C GLN A 572 21.42 32.51 15.93
N HIS A 573 20.13 32.16 16.01
CA HIS A 573 19.06 32.87 15.32
C HIS A 573 18.16 33.61 16.32
N LEU A 574 17.91 34.89 16.06
CA LEU A 574 16.90 35.68 16.74
C LEU A 574 15.81 36.12 15.77
N VAL A 575 14.66 35.44 15.85
CA VAL A 575 13.46 35.73 15.05
C VAL A 575 12.53 36.64 15.84
N VAL A 576 12.25 37.80 15.29
CA VAL A 576 11.43 38.83 15.92
C VAL A 576 10.20 39.11 15.08
N VAL A 577 9.01 38.84 15.62
CA VAL A 577 7.73 39.02 14.94
C VAL A 577 6.97 40.19 15.55
N PHE A 578 6.40 41.08 14.73
CA PHE A 578 5.55 42.18 15.20
C PHE A 578 4.52 42.58 14.14
N PRO A 579 3.36 43.13 14.53
CA PRO A 579 2.36 43.60 13.58
C PRO A 579 2.92 44.65 12.61
N GLY A 580 2.63 44.53 11.32
CA GLY A 580 3.03 45.54 10.34
C GLY A 580 2.58 45.24 8.92
N ALA A 581 2.15 46.28 8.20
CA ALA A 581 1.55 46.14 6.87
C ALA A 581 2.54 46.24 5.69
N SER A 582 3.81 46.57 5.96
CA SER A 582 4.84 46.72 4.93
C SER A 582 5.08 45.40 4.20
N ARG A 583 5.12 45.44 2.87
CA ARG A 583 5.47 44.30 2.01
C ARG A 583 6.93 44.28 1.57
N LYS A 584 7.72 45.28 1.97
CA LYS A 584 9.12 45.41 1.52
C LYS A 584 10.03 44.45 2.29
N ARG A 585 10.94 43.75 1.61
CA ARG A 585 12.11 43.16 2.27
C ARG A 585 13.09 44.27 2.62
N LEU A 586 13.70 44.22 3.80
CA LEU A 586 14.74 45.15 4.24
C LEU A 586 15.96 44.35 4.71
N THR A 587 17.07 44.50 4.02
CA THR A 587 18.37 44.02 4.51
C THR A 587 19.00 45.14 5.32
N LEU A 588 19.23 44.90 6.61
CA LEU A 588 19.86 45.86 7.51
C LEU A 588 21.34 45.50 7.61
N LYS A 589 22.21 46.41 7.18
CA LYS A 589 23.66 46.20 7.30
C LYS A 589 24.07 46.24 8.79
N PRO A 590 24.90 45.29 9.27
CA PRO A 590 25.50 45.26 10.61
C PRO A 590 26.03 46.62 11.06
#